data_AF-A0A1A9W1L2-F1
#
_entry.id   AF-A0A1A9W1L2-F1
#
_cell.length_a   1.000
_cell.length_b   1.000
_cell.length_c   1.000
_cell.angle_alpha   90.00
_cell.angle_beta   90.00
_cell.angle_gamma   90.00
#
_symmetry.space_group_name_H-M   'P 1'
#
loop_
_entity.id
_entity.type
_entity.pdbx_description
1 polymer ?
#
loop_
_entity_poly.entity_id
_entity_poly.type
_entity_poly.pdbx_seq_one_letter_code
_entity_poly.pdbx_strand_id
1 'polypeptide(L)'
;MNVFDDKSGRGRTLTTEKKKKPKIDNKRNSCVEKDNNLAVVLHSISDLRIEKKLLSEIEPKGICGSDVHYWAHGRIGPFILEKPMIIGHEASDIVVEKGKEVKNLHEGDRVAIN
;
A
#
# COMPACT_ATOMS: atom_id res chain seq x y z
N MET A 1 -7.70 -21.96 47.18
CA MET A 1 -6.82 -21.37 48.20
C MET A 1 -5.67 -20.69 47.49
N ASN A 2 -5.71 -19.36 47.40
CA ASN A 2 -4.58 -18.46 47.62
C ASN A 2 -5.15 -17.05 47.43
N VAL A 3 -5.32 -16.40 48.57
CA VAL A 3 -5.77 -15.03 48.75
C VAL A 3 -4.55 -14.14 48.60
N PHE A 4 -4.63 -13.14 47.72
CA PHE A 4 -3.91 -11.88 47.93
C PHE A 4 -4.92 -10.75 47.69
N ASP A 5 -5.37 -10.21 48.82
CA ASP A 5 -6.14 -8.98 48.95
C ASP A 5 -5.19 -7.82 48.62
N ASP A 6 -5.50 -7.03 47.58
CA ASP A 6 -5.05 -5.65 47.51
C ASP A 6 -6.24 -4.75 47.17
N LYS A 7 -6.62 -3.98 48.20
CA LYS A 7 -7.73 -3.03 48.21
C LYS A 7 -7.30 -1.76 47.48
N SER A 8 -7.60 -1.67 46.19
CA SER A 8 -7.74 -0.37 45.53
C SER A 8 -8.89 -0.38 44.54
N GLY A 9 -10.01 0.19 44.99
CA GLY A 9 -11.20 0.40 44.17
C GLY A 9 -10.86 1.24 42.94
N ARG A 10 -11.03 0.63 41.76
CA ARG A 10 -11.35 1.29 40.49
C ARG A 10 -11.79 0.20 39.52
N GLY A 11 -13.09 -0.12 39.56
CA GLY A 11 -13.72 -0.93 38.52
C GLY A 11 -13.54 -0.24 37.17
N ARG A 12 -12.69 -0.80 36.32
CA ARG A 12 -12.68 -0.50 34.89
C ARG A 12 -13.31 -1.68 34.19
N THR A 13 -14.61 -1.56 33.92
CA THR A 13 -15.29 -2.34 32.91
C THR A 13 -14.53 -2.09 31.61
N LEU A 14 -13.67 -3.03 31.21
CA LEU A 14 -13.12 -3.05 29.86
C LEU A 14 -14.28 -3.41 28.95
N THR A 15 -15.06 -2.41 28.53
CA THR A 15 -15.91 -2.54 27.36
C THR A 15 -14.96 -2.90 26.24
N THR A 16 -15.02 -4.15 25.78
CA THR A 16 -14.43 -4.55 24.52
C THR A 16 -15.15 -3.74 23.46
N GLU A 17 -14.67 -2.52 23.19
CA GLU A 17 -15.05 -1.79 22.01
C GLU A 17 -14.62 -2.67 20.85
N LYS A 18 -15.60 -3.37 20.27
CA LYS A 18 -15.43 -4.09 19.01
C LYS A 18 -14.86 -3.06 18.05
N LYS A 19 -13.56 -3.17 17.74
CA LYS A 19 -12.92 -2.37 16.69
C LYS A 19 -13.80 -2.52 15.46
N LYS A 20 -14.55 -1.48 15.16
CA LYS A 20 -15.47 -1.44 14.03
C LYS A 20 -14.59 -1.67 12.80
N LYS A 21 -14.76 -2.81 12.12
CA LYS A 21 -14.06 -3.04 10.85
C LYS A 21 -14.25 -1.77 10.00
N PRO A 22 -13.18 -1.24 9.38
CA PRO A 22 -13.32 -0.09 8.51
C PRO A 22 -14.47 -0.40 7.55
N LYS A 23 -15.44 0.50 7.46
CA LYS A 23 -16.50 0.39 6.47
C LYS A 23 -15.80 0.47 5.13
N ILE A 24 -15.63 -0.68 4.48
CA ILE A 24 -15.26 -0.73 3.07
C ILE A 24 -16.50 -0.18 2.37
N ASP A 25 -16.39 1.04 1.87
CA ASP A 25 -17.47 1.64 1.10
C ASP A 25 -17.67 0.77 -0.15
N ASN A 26 -18.72 -0.06 -0.14
CA ASN A 26 -19.16 -0.93 -1.25
C ASN A 26 -19.52 -0.15 -2.54
N LYS A 27 -19.15 1.13 -2.64
CA LYS A 27 -19.21 1.95 -3.85
C LYS A 27 -18.02 1.72 -4.80
N ARG A 28 -17.02 0.91 -4.43
CA ARG A 28 -15.93 0.50 -5.34
C ARG A 28 -16.26 -0.73 -6.18
N ASN A 29 -17.52 -1.16 -6.22
CA ASN A 29 -17.98 -2.29 -7.04
C ASN A 29 -18.51 -1.86 -8.40
N SER A 30 -18.14 -0.68 -8.88
CA SER A 30 -18.30 -0.34 -10.29
C SER A 30 -16.97 -0.59 -10.98
N CYS A 31 -16.92 -1.65 -11.77
CA CYS A 31 -16.00 -1.72 -12.88
C CYS A 31 -15.92 -0.33 -13.56
N VAL A 32 -14.72 0.24 -13.60
CA VAL A 32 -14.32 1.28 -14.56
C VAL A 32 -14.92 2.68 -14.32
N GLU A 33 -14.42 3.41 -13.33
CA GLU A 33 -14.12 4.83 -13.58
C GLU A 33 -12.71 4.84 -14.18
N LYS A 34 -12.62 5.18 -15.46
CA LYS A 34 -11.40 5.18 -16.32
C LYS A 34 -10.47 6.34 -15.95
N ASP A 35 -10.28 6.57 -14.67
CA ASP A 35 -9.63 7.77 -14.18
C ASP A 35 -8.14 7.50 -14.00
N ASN A 36 -7.43 7.58 -15.13
CA ASN A 36 -6.14 8.23 -15.26
C ASN A 36 -5.32 8.36 -13.95
N ASN A 37 -4.77 7.26 -13.45
CA ASN A 37 -3.90 7.29 -12.29
C ASN A 37 -2.61 8.05 -12.65
N LEU A 38 -2.24 9.03 -11.83
CA LEU A 38 -0.99 9.75 -12.01
C LEU A 38 0.17 8.83 -11.63
N ALA A 39 1.10 8.66 -12.54
CA ALA A 39 2.33 7.92 -12.34
C ALA A 39 3.52 8.83 -12.60
N VAL A 40 4.59 8.64 -11.84
CA VAL A 40 5.87 9.29 -12.12
C VAL A 40 6.66 8.40 -13.07
N VAL A 41 6.99 8.94 -14.24
CA VAL A 41 7.72 8.26 -15.31
C VAL A 41 9.08 8.90 -15.46
N LEU A 42 10.12 8.08 -15.33
CA LEU A 42 11.51 8.44 -15.63
C LEU A 42 11.78 8.17 -17.11
N HIS A 43 11.96 9.22 -17.90
CA HIS A 43 12.22 9.12 -19.34
C HIS A 43 13.71 8.99 -19.67
N SER A 44 14.53 9.72 -18.93
CA SER A 44 15.98 9.72 -19.04
C SER A 44 16.58 10.21 -17.72
N ILE A 45 17.92 10.21 -17.62
CA ILE A 45 18.62 10.72 -16.44
C ILE A 45 18.17 12.15 -16.15
N SER A 46 17.73 12.40 -14.93
CA SER A 46 17.19 13.69 -14.48
C SER A 46 15.89 14.17 -15.16
N ASP A 47 15.18 13.33 -15.92
CA ASP A 47 13.89 13.66 -16.57
C ASP A 47 12.74 12.82 -15.99
N LEU A 48 12.11 13.35 -14.93
CA LEU A 48 10.90 12.80 -14.31
C LEU A 48 9.67 13.58 -14.75
N ARG A 49 8.63 12.86 -15.16
CA ARG A 49 7.37 13.45 -15.61
C ARG A 49 6.20 12.78 -14.92
N ILE A 50 5.18 13.56 -14.61
CA ILE A 50 3.90 13.04 -14.12
C ILE A 50 3.04 12.76 -15.34
N GLU A 51 2.69 11.50 -15.55
CA GLU A 51 1.84 11.05 -16.66
C GLU A 51 0.62 10.32 -16.15
N LYS A 52 -0.46 10.41 -16.91
CA LYS A 52 -1.64 9.57 -16.68
C LYS A 52 -1.37 8.17 -17.23
N LYS A 53 -1.39 7.16 -16.37
CA LYS A 53 -1.24 5.75 -16.72
C LYS A 53 -2.44 4.95 -16.23
N LEU A 54 -2.75 3.89 -16.97
CA LEU A 54 -3.82 2.97 -16.60
C LEU A 54 -3.22 1.89 -15.70
N LEU A 55 -2.97 2.27 -14.45
CA LEU A 55 -2.45 1.38 -13.41
C LEU A 55 -3.62 0.78 -12.62
N SER A 56 -3.43 -0.44 -12.10
CA SER A 56 -4.30 -0.98 -11.05
C SER A 56 -4.36 -0.02 -9.87
N GLU A 57 -5.46 -0.03 -9.11
CA GLU A 57 -5.69 0.77 -7.90
C GLU A 57 -4.70 0.40 -6.78
N ILE A 58 -3.42 0.68 -6.98
CA ILE A 58 -2.38 0.53 -5.98
C ILE A 58 -1.79 1.93 -5.82
N GLU A 59 -2.00 2.52 -4.64
CA GLU A 59 -1.40 3.80 -4.33
C GLU A 59 0.08 3.61 -3.95
N PRO A 60 1.03 4.19 -4.71
CA PRO A 60 2.42 4.23 -4.27
C PRO A 60 2.52 5.10 -3.00
N LYS A 61 3.30 4.65 -2.02
CA LYS A 61 3.39 5.29 -0.69
C LYS A 61 4.79 5.76 -0.33
N GLY A 62 5.82 5.37 -1.10
CA GLY A 62 7.21 5.67 -0.80
C GLY A 62 8.08 5.87 -2.03
N ILE A 63 9.27 6.45 -1.79
CA ILE A 63 10.38 6.48 -2.73
C ILE A 63 11.55 5.74 -2.09
N CYS A 64 12.20 4.88 -2.86
CA CYS A 64 13.36 4.14 -2.41
C CYS A 64 14.66 4.83 -2.84
N GLY A 65 15.79 4.48 -2.20
CA GLY A 65 17.11 4.92 -2.63
C GLY A 65 17.46 4.45 -4.05
N SER A 66 16.92 3.32 -4.49
CA SER A 66 17.03 2.81 -5.86
C SER A 66 16.31 3.72 -6.87
N ASP A 67 15.14 4.27 -6.54
CA ASP A 67 14.46 5.23 -7.41
C ASP A 67 15.32 6.48 -7.62
N VAL A 68 15.94 6.99 -6.54
CA VAL A 68 16.88 8.13 -6.60
C VAL A 68 18.11 7.77 -7.44
N HIS A 69 18.64 6.56 -7.29
CA HIS A 69 19.81 6.13 -8.05
C HIS A 69 19.51 6.01 -9.55
N TYR A 70 18.33 5.53 -9.93
CA TYR A 70 17.87 5.54 -11.32
C TYR A 70 17.68 6.96 -11.85
N TRP A 71 17.09 7.87 -11.06
CA TRP A 71 16.95 9.26 -11.48
C TRP A 71 18.30 9.95 -11.71
N ALA A 72 19.27 9.72 -10.82
CA ALA A 72 20.58 10.38 -10.88
C ALA A 72 21.54 9.75 -11.90
N HIS A 73 21.49 8.43 -12.09
CA HIS A 73 22.51 7.70 -12.88
C HIS A 73 21.93 6.88 -14.03
N GLY A 74 20.61 6.71 -14.11
CA GLY A 74 19.94 5.92 -15.16
C GLY A 74 20.23 4.43 -15.10
N ARG A 75 20.82 3.92 -14.01
CA ARG A 75 21.17 2.50 -13.86
C ARG A 75 21.37 2.10 -12.41
N ILE A 76 21.24 0.81 -12.12
CA ILE A 76 21.69 0.16 -10.89
C ILE A 76 22.42 -1.11 -11.26
N GLY A 77 23.73 -1.18 -11.01
CA GLY A 77 24.56 -2.32 -11.42
C GLY A 77 24.43 -2.58 -12.94
N PRO A 78 24.03 -3.79 -13.38
CA PRO A 78 23.84 -4.11 -14.80
C PRO A 78 22.49 -3.64 -15.37
N PHE A 79 21.55 -3.18 -14.53
CA PHE A 79 20.23 -2.75 -14.98
C PHE A 79 20.29 -1.31 -15.45
N ILE A 80 20.03 -1.08 -16.73
CA ILE A 80 20.13 0.23 -17.39
C ILE A 80 18.74 0.68 -17.83
N LEU A 81 18.44 1.96 -17.65
CA LEU A 81 17.23 2.59 -18.14
C LEU A 81 17.32 2.75 -19.67
N GLU A 82 16.83 1.77 -20.41
CA GLU A 82 16.82 1.79 -21.88
C GLU A 82 15.55 2.46 -22.46
N LYS A 83 14.48 2.53 -21.68
CA LYS A 83 13.16 3.05 -22.07
C LYS A 83 12.51 3.76 -20.87
N PRO A 84 11.52 4.64 -21.10
CA PRO A 84 10.78 5.26 -20.03
C PRO A 84 10.21 4.23 -19.04
N MET A 85 10.42 4.46 -17.75
CA MET A 85 10.08 3.54 -16.67
C MET A 85 9.20 4.24 -15.64
N ILE A 86 8.15 3.58 -15.16
CA ILE A 86 7.38 4.04 -14.00
C ILE A 86 8.19 3.72 -12.75
N ILE A 87 8.45 4.73 -11.92
CA ILE A 87 9.18 4.58 -10.66
C ILE A 87 8.22 4.44 -9.47
N GLY A 88 8.74 3.99 -8.33
CA GLY A 88 7.94 3.71 -7.14
C GLY A 88 7.49 2.25 -7.10
N HIS A 89 8.29 1.42 -6.44
CA HIS A 89 8.01 0.01 -6.16
C HIS A 89 7.56 -0.22 -4.70
N GLU A 90 7.51 0.85 -3.91
CA GLU A 90 7.07 0.82 -2.51
C GLU A 90 5.60 1.28 -2.41
N ALA A 91 4.69 0.34 -2.18
CA ALA A 91 3.25 0.59 -2.09
C ALA A 91 2.62 -0.13 -0.89
N SER A 92 1.47 0.36 -0.43
CA SER A 92 0.69 -0.33 0.58
C SER A 92 -0.79 -0.06 0.39
N ASP A 93 -1.61 -1.09 0.53
CA ASP A 93 -3.05 -0.99 0.32
C ASP A 93 -3.84 -2.00 1.17
N ILE A 94 -5.15 -2.02 0.98
CA ILE A 94 -6.09 -2.96 1.58
C ILE A 94 -6.52 -3.96 0.51
N VAL A 95 -6.50 -5.25 0.85
CA VAL A 95 -7.01 -6.31 -0.04
C VAL A 95 -8.51 -6.11 -0.24
N VAL A 96 -8.92 -5.83 -1.48
CA VAL A 96 -10.33 -5.65 -1.87
C VAL A 96 -10.97 -6.93 -2.39
N GLU A 97 -10.18 -7.82 -2.99
CA GLU A 97 -10.59 -9.12 -3.51
C GLU A 97 -9.37 -10.05 -3.52
N LYS A 98 -9.61 -11.37 -3.46
CA LYS A 98 -8.54 -12.37 -3.60
C LYS A 98 -8.92 -13.47 -4.61
N GLY A 99 -7.91 -13.97 -5.31
CA GLY A 99 -8.07 -15.15 -6.17
C GLY A 99 -8.49 -16.40 -5.37
N LYS A 100 -9.16 -17.34 -6.05
CA LYS A 100 -9.68 -18.58 -5.44
C LYS A 100 -8.60 -19.43 -4.74
N GLU A 101 -7.37 -19.39 -5.24
CA GLU A 101 -6.25 -20.18 -4.71
C GLU A 101 -5.51 -19.50 -3.55
N VAL A 102 -5.78 -18.22 -3.28
CA VAL A 102 -5.14 -17.47 -2.20
C VAL A 102 -5.77 -17.87 -0.86
N LYS A 103 -4.99 -18.48 0.03
CA LYS A 103 -5.47 -19.04 1.31
C LYS A 103 -5.12 -18.20 2.54
N ASN A 104 -4.10 -17.35 2.42
CA ASN A 104 -3.42 -16.70 3.53
C ASN A 104 -3.61 -15.17 3.59
N LEU A 105 -4.38 -14.60 2.66
CA LEU A 105 -4.80 -13.21 2.66
C LEU A 105 -6.33 -13.16 2.65
N HIS A 106 -6.89 -12.17 3.34
CA HIS A 106 -8.33 -11.94 3.43
C HIS A 106 -8.67 -10.51 3.00
N GLU A 107 -9.88 -10.33 2.49
CA GLU A 107 -10.41 -8.99 2.21
C GLU A 107 -10.42 -8.14 3.49
N GLY A 108 -9.90 -6.92 3.38
CA GLY A 108 -9.69 -6.00 4.50
C GLY A 108 -8.30 -6.10 5.16
N ASP A 109 -7.47 -7.08 4.78
CA ASP A 109 -6.08 -7.14 5.26
C ASP A 109 -5.27 -5.99 4.68
N ARG A 110 -4.39 -5.41 5.51
CA ARG A 110 -3.42 -4.40 5.07
C ARG A 110 -2.18 -5.11 4.54
N VAL A 111 -1.77 -4.75 3.33
CA VAL A 111 -0.61 -5.32 2.66
C VAL A 111 0.40 -4.23 2.32
N ALA A 112 1.67 -4.60 2.31
CA ALA A 112 2.76 -3.80 1.79
C ALA A 112 3.42 -4.57 0.63
N ILE A 113 3.76 -3.82 -0.42
CA ILE A 113 4.48 -4.27 -1.60
C ILE A 113 5.76 -3.46 -1.62
N ASN A 114 6.90 -4.13 -1.67
CA ASN A 114 8.22 -3.51 -1.62
C ASN A 114 9.14 -4.15 -2.65
#